data_AF-A0A7C2JGB2-F1
#
_entry.id   AF-A0A7C2JGB2-F1
#
_cell.length_a   1.000
_cell.length_b   1.000
_cell.length_c   1.000
_cell.angle_alpha   90.00
_cell.angle_beta   90.00
_cell.angle_gamma   90.00
#
_symmetry.space_group_name_H-M   'P 1'
#
loop_
_entity.id
_entity.type
_entity.pdbx_description
1 polymer ?
#
loop_
_entity_poly.entity_id
_entity_poly.type
_entity_poly.pdbx_seq_one_letter_code
_entity_poly.pdbx_strand_id
1 'polypeptide(L)'
;DAGVHLGFSRRIAQQLVLQTVRGSVDFAKRSAAHPAELRNMVTSPGGTSAEALYQLEKGGFRTVLSRAIWAAYQKSRYLGELSSGEDSS
;
A
#
# COMPACT_ATOMS: atom_id res chain seq x y z
N ASP A 1 13.44 4.13 2.10
CA ASP A 1 14.56 4.05 3.07
C ASP A 1 15.21 2.69 3.18
N ALA A 2 14.45 1.58 3.31
CA ALA A 2 15.04 0.23 3.40
C ALA A 2 16.08 -0.09 2.31
N GLY A 3 15.79 0.22 1.03
CA GLY A 3 16.77 0.03 -0.04
C GLY A 3 18.06 0.84 0.14
N VAL A 4 17.99 2.06 0.67
CA VAL A 4 19.19 2.86 0.96
C VAL A 4 19.98 2.26 2.12
N HIS A 5 19.28 1.78 3.15
CA HIS A 5 19.90 1.07 4.27
C HIS A 5 20.62 -0.22 3.83
N LEU A 6 20.12 -0.87 2.77
CA LEU A 6 20.74 -2.04 2.14
C LEU A 6 21.87 -1.68 1.15
N GLY A 7 22.26 -0.41 1.05
CA GLY A 7 23.41 0.04 0.26
C GLY A 7 23.08 0.59 -1.13
N PHE A 8 21.81 0.64 -1.54
CA PHE A 8 21.46 1.30 -2.80
C PHE A 8 21.57 2.82 -2.69
N SER A 9 22.01 3.49 -3.76
CA SER A 9 21.85 4.94 -3.83
C SER A 9 20.36 5.32 -3.76
N ARG A 10 20.05 6.50 -3.20
CA ARG A 10 18.66 6.98 -3.08
C ARG A 10 17.91 6.94 -4.41
N ARG A 11 18.58 7.34 -5.50
CA ARG A 11 18.01 7.32 -6.85
C ARG A 11 17.61 5.90 -7.28
N ILE A 12 18.51 4.93 -7.11
CA ILE A 12 18.25 3.54 -7.49
C ILE A 12 17.15 2.94 -6.61
N ALA A 13 17.21 3.17 -5.30
CA ALA A 13 16.16 2.71 -4.38
C ALA A 13 14.78 3.25 -4.76
N GLN A 14 14.68 4.53 -5.14
CA GLN A 14 13.43 5.12 -5.63
C GLN A 14 12.95 4.46 -6.92
N GLN A 15 13.82 4.25 -7.91
CA GLN A 15 13.46 3.61 -9.17
C GLN A 15 12.96 2.17 -8.95
N LEU A 16 13.62 1.39 -8.10
CA LEU A 16 13.22 0.03 -7.76
C LEU A 16 11.85 -0.01 -7.09
N VAL A 17 11.59 0.90 -6.15
CA VAL A 17 10.28 0.97 -5.46
C VAL A 17 9.18 1.35 -6.45
N LEU A 18 9.38 2.39 -7.27
CA LEU A 18 8.39 2.82 -8.26
C LEU A 18 8.06 1.70 -9.25
N GLN A 19 9.07 1.01 -9.77
CA GLN A 19 8.86 -0.10 -10.70
C GLN A 19 8.18 -1.29 -10.05
N THR A 20 8.54 -1.63 -8.80
CA THR A 20 7.91 -2.71 -8.03
C THR A 20 6.42 -2.43 -7.81
N VAL A 21 6.08 -1.21 -7.37
CA VAL A 21 4.68 -0.82 -7.13
C VAL A 21 3.89 -0.84 -8.44
N ARG A 22 4.44 -0.24 -9.51
CA ARG A 22 3.79 -0.26 -10.84
C ARG A 22 3.56 -1.68 -11.33
N GLY A 23 4.60 -2.53 -11.31
CA GLY A 23 4.51 -3.93 -11.74
C GLY A 23 3.50 -4.73 -10.93
N SER A 24 3.36 -4.45 -9.63
CA SER A 24 2.36 -5.10 -8.76
C SER A 24 0.94 -4.72 -9.16
N VAL A 25 0.69 -3.42 -9.45
CA VAL A 25 -0.60 -2.95 -9.95
C VAL A 25 -0.91 -3.54 -11.32
N ASP A 26 0.05 -3.53 -12.24
CA ASP A 26 -0.12 -4.10 -13.58
C ASP A 26 -0.33 -5.62 -13.55
N PHE A 27 0.27 -6.33 -12.60
CA PHE A 27 0.01 -7.75 -12.36
C PHE A 27 -1.41 -7.99 -11.86
N ALA A 28 -1.87 -7.20 -10.88
CA ALA A 28 -3.23 -7.31 -10.35
C ALA A 28 -4.30 -6.98 -11.40
N LYS A 29 -4.11 -5.90 -12.18
CA LYS A 29 -5.07 -5.49 -13.22
C LYS A 29 -5.24 -6.51 -14.36
N ARG A 30 -4.22 -7.33 -14.60
CA ARG A 30 -4.24 -8.35 -15.67
C ARG A 30 -4.81 -9.70 -15.21
N SER A 31 -5.07 -9.87 -13.91
CA SER A 31 -5.58 -11.11 -13.35
C SER A 31 -7.04 -10.97 -12.92
N ALA A 32 -7.80 -12.06 -13.05
CA ALA A 32 -9.12 -12.19 -12.46
C ALA A 32 -9.10 -12.76 -11.03
N ALA A 33 -7.92 -13.17 -10.54
CA ALA A 33 -7.76 -13.79 -9.23
C ALA A 33 -7.89 -12.78 -8.09
N HIS A 34 -8.31 -13.26 -6.92
CA HIS A 34 -8.40 -12.41 -5.74
C HIS A 34 -6.99 -11.93 -5.30
N PRO A 35 -6.84 -10.71 -4.74
CA PRO A 35 -5.51 -10.22 -4.29
C PRO A 35 -4.77 -11.14 -3.32
N ALA A 36 -5.49 -11.91 -2.51
CA ALA A 36 -4.91 -12.91 -1.63
C ALA A 36 -4.22 -14.04 -2.40
N GLU A 37 -4.79 -14.47 -3.54
CA GLU A 37 -4.20 -15.49 -4.40
C GLU A 37 -2.98 -14.92 -5.14
N LEU A 38 -3.07 -13.70 -5.67
CA LEU A 38 -1.93 -13.02 -6.30
C LEU A 38 -0.74 -12.89 -5.38
N ARG A 39 -0.97 -12.55 -4.10
CA ARG A 39 0.06 -12.53 -3.07
C ARG A 39 0.67 -13.91 -2.88
N ASN A 40 -0.14 -14.97 -2.83
CA ASN A 40 0.36 -16.33 -2.66
C ASN A 40 1.23 -16.77 -3.86
N MET A 41 0.88 -16.36 -5.09
CA MET A 41 1.66 -16.66 -6.30
C MET A 41 3.10 -16.12 -6.25
N VAL A 42 3.36 -15.05 -5.51
CA VAL A 42 4.69 -14.43 -5.37
C VAL A 42 5.34 -14.72 -4.01
N THR A 43 4.77 -15.66 -3.24
CA THR A 43 5.21 -16.01 -1.89
C THR A 43 5.48 -17.50 -1.79
N SER A 44 6.75 -17.89 -1.91
CA SER A 44 7.15 -19.27 -1.64
C SER A 44 7.20 -19.55 -0.13
N PRO A 45 6.84 -20.76 0.33
CA PRO A 45 7.03 -21.18 1.71
C PRO A 45 8.48 -20.98 2.16
N GLY A 46 8.70 -20.32 3.30
CA GLY A 46 10.03 -20.02 3.84
C GLY A 46 10.86 -18.99 3.03
N GLY A 47 10.28 -18.38 2.00
CA GLY A 47 10.96 -17.40 1.16
C GLY A 47 11.04 -16.00 1.78
N THR A 48 11.81 -15.13 1.13
CA THR A 48 12.00 -13.72 1.56
C THR A 48 10.69 -12.93 1.57
N SER A 49 9.79 -13.15 0.60
CA SER A 49 8.45 -12.54 0.59
C SER A 49 7.60 -12.98 1.78
N ALA A 50 7.73 -14.23 2.24
CA ALA A 50 6.98 -14.73 3.38
C ALA A 50 7.42 -14.05 4.68
N GLU A 51 8.73 -13.90 4.88
CA GLU A 51 9.28 -13.19 6.03
C GLU A 51 8.90 -11.70 6.02
N ALA A 52 8.96 -11.04 4.85
CA ALA A 52 8.51 -9.66 4.71
C ALA A 52 7.02 -9.51 5.08
N LEU A 53 6.15 -10.41 4.60
CA LEU A 53 4.73 -10.41 4.96
C LEU A 53 4.53 -10.63 6.46
N TYR A 54 5.28 -11.54 7.09
CA TYR A 54 5.22 -11.77 8.53
C TYR A 54 5.51 -10.50 9.33
N GLN A 55 6.58 -9.77 8.98
CA GLN A 55 6.93 -8.52 9.67
C GLN A 55 5.88 -7.41 9.43
N LEU A 56 5.31 -7.32 8.23
CA LEU A 56 4.23 -6.38 7.93
C LEU A 56 2.98 -6.65 8.79
N GLU A 57 2.60 -7.92 8.94
CA GLU A 57 1.46 -8.29 9.80
C GLU A 57 1.76 -8.05 11.28
N LYS A 58 2.95 -8.43 11.74
CA LYS A 58 3.39 -8.18 13.13
C LYS A 58 3.39 -6.70 13.46
N GLY A 59 3.73 -5.84 12.49
CA GLY A 59 3.66 -4.38 12.61
C GLY A 59 2.25 -3.78 12.51
N GLY A 60 1.20 -4.60 12.31
CA GLY A 60 -0.18 -4.11 12.21
C GLY A 60 -0.48 -3.33 10.93
N PHE A 61 0.27 -3.58 9.85
CA PHE A 61 0.20 -2.80 8.61
C PHE A 61 -1.23 -2.68 8.05
N ARG A 62 -1.98 -3.79 8.01
CA ARG A 62 -3.38 -3.80 7.53
C ARG A 62 -4.28 -2.89 8.36
N THR A 63 -4.12 -2.93 9.68
CA THR A 63 -4.90 -2.10 10.61
C THR A 63 -4.58 -0.61 10.41
N VAL A 64 -3.30 -0.26 10.29
CA VAL A 64 -2.87 1.13 10.07
C VAL A 64 -3.42 1.68 8.76
N LEU A 65 -3.30 0.92 7.66
CA LEU A 65 -3.85 1.34 6.36
C LEU A 65 -5.37 1.53 6.40
N SER A 66 -6.11 0.59 6.98
CA SER A 66 -7.57 0.69 7.11
C SER A 66 -7.98 1.94 7.88
N ARG A 67 -7.32 2.21 9.03
CA ARG A 67 -7.56 3.42 9.82
C ARG A 67 -7.22 4.69 9.07
N ALA A 68 -6.15 4.71 8.29
CA ALA A 68 -5.76 5.88 7.50
C ALA A 68 -6.81 6.23 6.44
N ILE A 69 -7.31 5.22 5.69
CA ILE A 69 -8.35 5.42 4.68
C ILE A 69 -9.66 5.87 5.33
N TRP A 70 -10.05 5.26 6.46
CA TRP A 70 -11.23 5.68 7.21
C TRP A 70 -11.14 7.14 7.69
N ALA A 71 -10.00 7.54 8.26
CA ALA A 71 -9.77 8.91 8.70
C ALA A 71 -9.86 9.90 7.52
N ALA A 72 -9.28 9.56 6.36
CA ALA A 72 -9.37 10.37 5.16
C ALA A 72 -10.83 10.52 4.67
N TYR A 73 -11.60 9.43 4.67
CA TYR A 73 -13.03 9.45 4.34
C TYR A 73 -13.83 10.37 5.27
N GLN A 74 -13.66 10.24 6.59
CA GLN A 74 -14.35 11.07 7.57
C GLN A 74 -14.01 12.56 7.40
N LYS A 75 -12.73 12.88 7.16
CA LYS A 75 -12.32 14.27 6.89
C LYS A 75 -12.94 14.80 5.60
N SER A 76 -12.98 13.98 4.54
CA SER A 76 -13.60 14.37 3.27
C SER A 76 -15.09 14.71 3.44
N ARG A 77 -15.83 13.93 4.24
CA ARG A 77 -17.24 14.21 4.53
C ARG A 77 -17.42 15.53 5.28
N TYR A 78 -16.65 15.74 6.33
CA TYR A 78 -16.69 16.97 7.12
C TYR A 78 -16.42 18.21 6.26
N LEU A 79 -15.42 18.14 5.36
CA LEU A 79 -15.11 19.25 4.45
C LEU A 79 -16.24 19.48 3.43
N GLY A 80 -16.86 18.41 2.92
CA GLY A 80 -18.02 18.51 2.02
C GLY A 80 -19.22 19.19 2.69
N GLU A 81 -19.52 18.83 3.94
CA GLU A 81 -20.61 19.43 4.73
C GLU A 81 -20.36 20.92 4.98
N LEU A 82 -19.11 21.33 5.28
CA LEU A 82 -18.74 22.75 5.39
C LEU A 82 -18.99 23.51 4.07
N SER A 83 -18.54 22.95 2.95
CA SER A 83 -18.70 23.62 1.64
C SER A 83 -20.16 23.79 1.21
N SER A 84 -21.06 22.89 1.63
CA SER A 84 -22.51 23.04 1.39
C SER A 84 -23.20 24.04 2.31
N GLY A 85 -22.61 24.38 3.45
CA GLY A 85 -23.15 25.35 4.41
C GLY A 85 -22.82 26.81 4.04
N GLU A 86 -21.74 27.05 3.30
CA GLU A 86 -21.32 28.39 2.88
C GLU A 86 -22.15 28.94 1.70
N ASP A 87 -22.73 28.07 0.85
CA ASP A 87 -23.60 28.45 -0.27
C ASP A 87 -25.06 28.76 0.14
N SER A 88 -25.40 28.62 1.42
CA SER A 88 -26.76 28.80 1.95
C SER A 88 -26.91 29.96 2.95
N SER A 89 -25.89 30.83 3.05
CA SER A 89 -25.90 32.08 3.86
C SER A 89 -25.72 33.33 3.00
#